data_AF-A0A3C1XTH2-F1
#
_entry.id   AF-A0A3C1XTH2-F1
#
_cell.length_a   1.000
_cell.length_b   1.000
_cell.length_c   1.000
_cell.angle_alpha   90.00
_cell.angle_beta   90.00
_cell.angle_gamma   90.00
#
_symmetry.space_group_name_H-M   'P 1'
#
loop_
_entity.id
_entity.type
_entity.pdbx_description
1 polymer ?
#
loop_
_entity_poly.entity_id
_entity_poly.type
_entity_poly.pdbx_seq_one_letter_code
_entity_poly.pdbx_strand_id
1 'polypeptide(L)'
;MAGCASVKPQSEAEYKQSLADAEKTLAQKDADQAVAQFEEIAQRNPSKGEPWSYIAKIRFDQQKYGQAIVAADETLSRDPDDFVAKTVRAVGGLRVAMQSLADVRADALLA
;
A
#
# COMPACT_ATOMS: atom_id res chain seq x y z
N MET A 1 2.42 19.59 25.32
CA MET A 1 1.49 20.06 24.28
C MET A 1 1.99 19.54 22.95
N ALA A 2 1.45 18.43 22.47
CA ALA A 2 1.86 17.84 21.19
C ALA A 2 1.27 18.69 20.06
N GLY A 3 2.13 19.26 19.23
CA GLY A 3 1.74 20.03 18.07
C GLY A 3 1.04 19.11 17.07
N CYS A 4 -0.28 19.24 16.95
CA CYS A 4 -0.98 18.75 15.78
C CYS A 4 -0.43 19.56 14.59
N ALA A 5 0.56 19.00 13.89
CA ALA A 5 0.89 19.47 12.56
C ALA A 5 -0.40 19.36 11.74
N SER A 6 -1.05 20.50 11.54
CA SER A 6 -2.29 20.60 10.79
C SER A 6 -1.99 20.26 9.35
N VAL A 7 -2.08 18.96 9.03
CA VAL A 7 -1.98 18.45 7.67
C VAL A 7 -3.12 19.10 6.90
N LYS A 8 -2.79 20.08 6.04
CA LYS A 8 -3.79 20.86 5.31
C LYS A 8 -4.47 19.94 4.28
N PRO A 9 -5.80 19.80 4.33
CA PRO A 9 -6.53 19.02 3.33
C PRO A 9 -6.28 19.57 1.93
N GLN A 10 -6.11 18.68 0.96
CA GLN A 10 -5.96 19.07 -0.44
C GLN A 10 -7.30 19.39 -1.07
N SER A 11 -7.32 20.40 -1.95
CA SER A 11 -8.39 20.53 -2.95
C SER A 11 -8.34 19.35 -3.91
N GLU A 12 -9.45 19.09 -4.60
CA GLU A 12 -9.50 17.97 -5.55
C GLU A 12 -8.51 18.12 -6.72
N ALA A 13 -8.21 19.36 -7.13
CA ALA A 13 -7.20 19.63 -8.15
C ALA A 13 -5.78 19.32 -7.64
N GLU A 14 -5.44 19.74 -6.41
CA GLU A 14 -4.15 19.43 -5.80
C GLU A 14 -3.99 17.93 -5.56
N TYR A 15 -5.06 17.23 -5.17
CA TYR A 15 -5.05 15.78 -4.99
C TYR A 15 -4.72 15.06 -6.30
N LYS A 16 -5.44 15.38 -7.39
CA LYS A 16 -5.20 14.81 -8.72
C LYS A 16 -3.78 15.08 -9.21
N GLN A 17 -3.28 16.29 -9.00
CA GLN A 17 -1.90 16.63 -9.35
C GLN A 17 -0.89 15.80 -8.56
N SER A 18 -1.07 15.68 -7.25
CA SER A 18 -0.15 14.90 -6.41
C SER A 18 -0.12 13.41 -6.76
N LEU A 19 -1.28 12.83 -7.12
CA LEU A 19 -1.33 11.45 -7.61
C LEU A 19 -0.54 11.30 -8.92
N ALA A 20 -0.76 12.19 -9.88
CA ALA A 20 -0.06 12.15 -11.16
C ALA A 20 1.46 12.27 -10.98
N ASP A 21 1.92 13.11 -10.05
CA ASP A 21 3.34 13.24 -9.73
C ASP A 21 3.91 11.96 -9.09
N ALA A 22 3.18 11.32 -8.19
CA ALA A 22 3.58 10.05 -7.57
C ALA A 22 3.60 8.88 -8.59
N GLU A 23 2.62 8.82 -9.48
CA GLU A 23 2.58 7.85 -10.58
C GLU A 23 3.75 8.03 -11.55
N LYS A 24 4.13 9.29 -11.83
CA LYS A 24 5.30 9.60 -12.65
C LYS A 24 6.59 9.12 -11.98
N THR A 25 6.76 9.32 -10.68
CA THR A 25 7.89 8.77 -9.91
C THR A 25 7.93 7.26 -10.00
N LEU A 26 6.77 6.60 -9.84
CA LEU A 26 6.67 5.14 -9.97
C LEU A 26 7.09 4.66 -11.37
N ALA A 27 6.68 5.37 -12.43
CA ALA A 27 7.05 5.06 -13.80
C ALA A 27 8.56 5.21 -14.05
N GLN A 28 9.25 6.07 -13.31
CA GLN A 28 10.71 6.20 -13.30
C GLN A 28 11.42 5.07 -12.52
N LYS A 29 10.68 4.03 -12.13
CA LYS A 29 11.13 2.86 -11.36
C LYS A 29 11.63 3.17 -9.95
N ASP A 30 11.29 4.34 -9.41
CA ASP A 30 11.55 4.66 -8.01
C ASP A 30 10.34 4.30 -7.13
N ALA A 31 10.20 2.99 -6.88
CA ALA A 31 9.05 2.44 -6.18
C ALA A 31 8.97 2.88 -4.70
N ASP A 32 10.11 3.03 -4.02
CA ASP A 32 10.11 3.42 -2.60
C ASP A 32 9.85 4.91 -2.43
N GLN A 33 10.39 5.77 -3.32
CA GLN A 33 10.03 7.19 -3.32
C GLN A 33 8.54 7.38 -3.67
N ALA A 34 8.03 6.65 -4.66
CA ALA A 34 6.62 6.71 -5.01
C ALA A 34 5.72 6.31 -3.83
N VAL A 35 6.07 5.26 -3.09
CA VAL A 35 5.30 4.88 -1.88
C VAL A 35 5.31 6.01 -0.85
N ALA A 36 6.45 6.64 -0.58
CA ALA A 36 6.49 7.77 0.35
C ALA A 36 5.57 8.93 -0.09
N GLN A 37 5.52 9.22 -1.41
CA GLN A 37 4.59 10.21 -1.95
C GLN A 37 3.12 9.80 -1.77
N PHE A 38 2.77 8.54 -2.07
CA PHE A 38 1.41 8.04 -1.85
C PHE A 38 1.01 8.04 -0.36
N GLU A 39 1.94 7.77 0.56
CA GLU A 39 1.71 7.86 2.00
C GLU A 39 1.42 9.31 2.43
N GLU A 40 2.16 10.29 1.90
CA GLU A 40 1.88 11.71 2.15
C GLU A 40 0.50 12.12 1.63
N ILE A 41 0.14 11.69 0.42
CA ILE A 41 -1.18 11.94 -0.17
C ILE A 41 -2.27 11.31 0.68
N ALA A 42 -2.08 10.08 1.16
CA ALA A 42 -3.02 9.39 2.03
C ALA A 42 -3.23 10.13 3.36
N GLN A 43 -2.15 10.63 3.98
CA GLN A 43 -2.23 11.41 5.23
C GLN A 43 -3.00 12.72 5.04
N ARG A 44 -2.85 13.38 3.89
CA ARG A 44 -3.55 14.62 3.54
C ARG A 44 -5.01 14.40 3.12
N ASN A 45 -5.35 13.18 2.70
CA ASN A 45 -6.67 12.83 2.19
C ASN A 45 -7.18 11.54 2.87
N PRO A 46 -7.49 11.59 4.17
CA PRO A 46 -7.76 10.39 4.97
C PRO A 46 -9.02 9.60 4.54
N SER A 47 -9.88 10.16 3.69
CA SER A 47 -11.05 9.47 3.15
C SER A 47 -10.83 8.82 1.78
N LYS A 48 -9.66 8.98 1.17
CA LYS A 48 -9.36 8.45 -0.17
C LYS A 48 -8.63 7.12 -0.07
N GLY A 49 -9.22 6.06 -0.61
CA GLY A 49 -8.60 4.72 -0.66
C GLY A 49 -7.54 4.56 -1.75
N GLU A 50 -7.67 5.30 -2.85
CA GLU A 50 -6.82 5.18 -4.04
C GLU A 50 -5.31 5.26 -3.76
N PRO A 51 -4.76 6.18 -2.94
CA PRO A 51 -3.32 6.18 -2.63
C PRO A 51 -2.87 4.90 -1.93
N TRP A 52 -3.69 4.34 -1.03
CA TRP A 52 -3.41 3.05 -0.38
C TRP A 52 -3.44 1.89 -1.37
N SER A 53 -4.30 1.96 -2.39
CA SER A 53 -4.39 0.95 -3.45
C SER A 53 -3.10 0.91 -4.27
N TYR A 54 -2.53 2.07 -4.61
CA TYR A 54 -1.21 2.18 -5.23
C TYR A 54 -0.11 1.58 -4.34
N ILE A 55 -0.08 1.92 -3.04
CA ILE A 55 0.90 1.35 -2.09
C ILE A 55 0.77 -0.17 -2.03
N ALA A 56 -0.45 -0.70 -1.92
CA ALA A 56 -0.73 -2.12 -1.87
C ALA A 56 -0.18 -2.84 -3.10
N LYS A 57 -0.46 -2.31 -4.30
CA LYS A 57 0.07 -2.84 -5.55
C LYS A 57 1.60 -2.80 -5.60
N ILE A 58 2.22 -1.67 -5.27
CA ILE A 58 3.69 -1.52 -5.31
C ILE A 58 4.36 -2.51 -4.36
N ARG A 59 3.87 -2.62 -3.11
CA ARG A 59 4.43 -3.54 -2.12
C ARG A 59 4.23 -4.99 -2.52
N PHE A 60 3.11 -5.31 -3.17
CA PHE A 60 2.86 -6.64 -3.71
C PHE A 60 3.84 -7.00 -4.84
N ASP A 61 4.07 -6.07 -5.77
CA ASP A 61 5.02 -6.24 -6.88
C ASP A 61 6.46 -6.39 -6.36
N GLN A 62 6.80 -5.74 -5.24
CA GLN A 62 8.06 -5.92 -4.49
C GLN A 62 8.11 -7.22 -3.65
N GLN A 63 7.08 -8.07 -3.72
CA GLN A 63 6.94 -9.29 -2.90
C GLN A 63 6.89 -9.05 -1.38
N LYS A 64 6.67 -7.81 -0.94
CA LYS A 64 6.48 -7.42 0.46
C LYS A 64 5.02 -7.67 0.87
N TYR A 65 4.58 -8.93 0.82
CA TYR A 65 3.16 -9.29 0.89
C TYR A 65 2.47 -8.85 2.19
N GLY A 66 3.15 -8.91 3.33
CA GLY A 66 2.58 -8.41 4.60
C GLY A 66 2.24 -6.92 4.55
N GLN A 67 3.16 -6.09 4.04
CA GLN A 67 2.92 -4.65 3.88
C GLN A 67 1.85 -4.36 2.83
N ALA A 68 1.81 -5.16 1.75
CA ALA A 68 0.79 -5.05 0.71
C ALA A 68 -0.62 -5.33 1.25
N ILE A 69 -0.77 -6.34 2.11
CA ILE A 69 -2.05 -6.67 2.76
C ILE A 69 -2.51 -5.53 3.66
N VAL A 70 -1.61 -4.94 4.47
CA VAL A 70 -1.96 -3.81 5.33
C VAL A 70 -2.47 -2.63 4.51
N ALA A 71 -1.78 -2.26 3.43
CA ALA A 71 -2.23 -1.18 2.55
C ALA A 71 -3.55 -1.52 1.81
N ALA A 72 -3.75 -2.80 1.46
CA ALA A 72 -5.02 -3.25 0.88
C ALA A 72 -6.17 -3.13 1.89
N ASP A 73 -5.95 -3.46 3.16
CA ASP A 73 -6.96 -3.29 4.22
C ASP A 73 -7.27 -1.80 4.47
N GLU A 74 -6.25 -0.93 4.44
CA GLU A 74 -6.46 0.54 4.49
C GLU A 74 -7.28 1.03 3.28
N THR A 75 -7.04 0.48 2.09
CA THR A 75 -7.85 0.78 0.90
C THR A 75 -9.30 0.37 1.13
N LEU A 76 -9.54 -0.89 1.51
CA LEU A 76 -10.88 -1.46 1.68
C LEU A 76 -11.68 -0.83 2.82
N SER A 77 -11.00 -0.27 3.82
CA SER A 77 -11.66 0.50 4.88
C SER A 77 -12.28 1.82 4.37
N ARG A 78 -11.78 2.34 3.24
CA ARG A 78 -12.21 3.62 2.62
C ARG A 78 -13.01 3.41 1.34
N ASP A 79 -12.61 2.43 0.53
CA ASP A 79 -13.27 1.98 -0.69
C ASP A 79 -13.41 0.45 -0.66
N PRO A 80 -14.53 -0.06 -0.11
CA PRO A 80 -14.79 -1.50 0.00
C PRO A 80 -14.89 -2.22 -1.35
N ASP A 81 -15.03 -1.51 -2.47
CA ASP A 81 -15.22 -2.08 -3.79
C ASP A 81 -13.96 -2.12 -4.65
N ASP A 82 -12.84 -1.60 -4.14
CA ASP A 82 -11.54 -1.63 -4.82
C ASP A 82 -11.12 -3.08 -5.14
N PHE A 83 -11.09 -3.39 -6.45
CA PHE A 83 -10.75 -4.71 -6.97
C PHE A 83 -9.26 -5.06 -6.77
N VAL A 84 -8.37 -4.07 -6.86
CA VAL A 84 -6.92 -4.26 -6.70
C VAL A 84 -6.64 -4.67 -5.26
N ALA A 85 -7.21 -3.97 -4.28
CA ALA A 85 -7.04 -4.26 -2.87
C ALA A 85 -7.61 -5.65 -2.50
N LYS A 86 -8.82 -6.01 -2.98
CA LYS A 86 -9.36 -7.38 -2.80
C LYS A 86 -8.40 -8.44 -3.33
N THR A 87 -7.84 -8.22 -4.52
CA THR A 87 -6.90 -9.15 -5.16
C THR A 87 -5.58 -9.24 -4.41
N VAL A 88 -4.99 -8.10 -4.04
CA VAL A 88 -3.73 -8.03 -3.27
C VAL A 88 -3.88 -8.73 -1.92
N ARG A 89 -4.98 -8.47 -1.20
CA ARG A 89 -5.24 -9.12 0.09
C ARG A 89 -5.35 -10.64 -0.04
N ALA A 90 -6.14 -11.12 -1.01
CA ALA A 90 -6.36 -12.55 -1.21
C ALA A 90 -5.09 -13.29 -1.65
N VAL A 91 -4.42 -12.79 -2.69
CA VAL A 91 -3.22 -13.44 -3.25
C VAL A 91 -2.01 -13.23 -2.34
N GLY A 92 -1.89 -12.07 -1.70
CA GLY A 92 -0.85 -11.77 -0.72
C GLY A 92 -0.94 -12.71 0.47
N GLY A 93 -2.13 -12.89 1.05
CA GLY A 93 -2.35 -13.80 2.16
C GLY A 93 -1.99 -15.25 1.81
N LEU A 94 -2.37 -15.70 0.61
CA LEU A 94 -1.98 -17.03 0.12
C LEU A 94 -0.46 -17.21 0.05
N ARG A 95 0.27 -16.21 -0.48
CA ARG A 95 1.73 -16.29 -0.60
C ARG A 95 2.43 -16.27 0.75
N VAL A 96 1.96 -15.46 1.69
CA VAL A 96 2.48 -15.47 3.07
C VAL A 96 2.31 -16.85 3.69
N ALA A 97 1.10 -17.44 3.59
CA ALA A 97 0.85 -18.78 4.13
C ALA A 97 1.75 -19.86 3.49
N MET A 98 1.96 -19.78 2.17
CA MET A 98 2.87 -20.70 1.47
C MET A 98 4.32 -20.55 1.94
N GLN A 99 4.81 -19.32 2.13
CA GLN A 99 6.16 -19.05 2.65
C GLN A 99 6.32 -19.64 4.06
N SER A 100 5.40 -19.33 4.98
CA SER A 100 5.45 -19.86 6.34
C SER A 100 5.41 -21.39 6.39
N LEU A 101 4.64 -22.03 5.51
CA LEU A 101 4.62 -23.50 5.41
C LEU A 101 5.97 -24.06 4.91
N ALA A 102 6.61 -23.39 3.96
CA ALA A 102 7.92 -23.79 3.47
C ALA A 102 8.99 -23.66 4.57
N ASP A 103 8.97 -22.57 5.33
CA ASP A 103 9.89 -22.32 6.45
C ASP A 103 9.75 -23.42 7.52
N VAL A 104 8.52 -23.72 7.95
CA VAL A 104 8.27 -24.80 8.94
C VAL A 104 8.75 -26.16 8.45
N ARG A 105 8.58 -26.47 7.15
CA ARG A 105 9.07 -27.73 6.58
C ARG A 105 10.59 -27.79 6.55
N ALA A 106 11.26 -26.67 6.27
CA ALA A 106 12.71 -26.60 6.27
C ALA A 106 13.26 -26.83 7.68
N ASP A 107 12.67 -26.18 8.69
CA ASP A 107 13.06 -26.35 10.10
C ASP A 107 12.90 -27.80 10.56
N ALA A 108 11.80 -28.47 10.18
CA ALA A 108 11.54 -29.87 10.54
C ALA A 108 12.54 -30.87 9.92
N LEU A 109 13.22 -30.52 8.82
CA LEU A 109 14.27 -31.36 8.21
C LEU A 109 15.65 -31.14 8.84
N LEU A 110 15.83 -30.04 9.57
CA LEU A 110 17.07 -29.70 10.26
C LEU A 110 17.09 -30.16 11.74
N ALA A 111 15.94 -30.57 12.27
CA ALA A 111 15.77 -31.13 13.60
C ALA A 111 15.95 -32.66 13.62
#